data_AF-A0A3B9AHU7-F1
#
_entry.id   AF-A0A3B9AHU7-F1
#
_cell.length_a   1.000
_cell.length_b   1.000
_cell.length_c   1.000
_cell.angle_alpha   90.00
_cell.angle_beta   90.00
_cell.angle_gamma   90.00
#
_symmetry.space_group_name_H-M   'P 1'
#
loop_
_entity.id
_entity.type
_entity.pdbx_description
1 polymer ?
#
loop_
_entity_poly.entity_id
_entity_poly.type
_entity_poly.pdbx_seq_one_letter_code
_entity_poly.pdbx_strand_id
1 'polypeptide(L)'
;DASREAEDPRPEDIFTHDFAPTPITEEAGNSSPQNGETKVMVDCALFAIEELMRRYPECLLYGQDVGRRLGGVFREAATLAEKFGDHRVFNTPIQEAFIVGSTAGMS
;
A
#
# COMPACT_ATOMS: atom_id res chain seq x y z
N ASP A 1 -9.77 23.35 16.25
CA ASP A 1 -10.52 23.59 17.49
C ASP A 1 -10.57 22.36 18.40
N ALA A 2 -10.99 21.18 17.92
CA ALA A 2 -11.03 19.97 18.76
C ALA A 2 -9.68 19.53 19.40
N SER A 3 -8.54 19.70 18.71
CA SER A 3 -7.23 19.30 19.27
C SER A 3 -6.74 20.18 20.43
N ARG A 4 -7.29 21.37 20.63
CA ARG A 4 -6.87 22.28 21.72
C ARG A 4 -7.64 22.04 23.02
N GLU A 5 -8.75 21.31 22.94
CA GLU A 5 -9.62 20.95 24.07
C GLU A 5 -9.44 19.49 24.50
N ALA A 6 -8.60 18.71 23.79
CA ALA A 6 -8.31 17.32 24.14
C ALA A 6 -7.44 17.23 25.40
N GLU A 7 -7.73 16.25 26.26
CA GLU A 7 -6.89 15.93 27.41
C GLU A 7 -5.49 15.46 26.98
N ASP A 8 -4.49 15.75 27.81
CA ASP A 8 -3.12 15.29 27.57
C ASP A 8 -3.07 13.75 27.56
N PRO A 9 -2.38 13.13 26.59
CA PRO A 9 -2.29 11.69 26.51
C PRO A 9 -1.46 11.13 27.68
N ARG A 10 -1.94 10.05 28.27
CA ARG A 10 -1.27 9.32 29.34
C ARG A 10 -0.37 8.23 28.75
N PRO A 11 0.65 7.73 29.49
CA PRO A 11 1.50 6.64 29.01
C PRO A 11 0.74 5.37 28.58
N GLU A 12 -0.42 5.09 29.17
CA GLU A 12 -1.28 3.98 28.77
C GLU A 12 -1.99 4.19 27.42
N ASP A 13 -2.14 5.44 26.97
CA ASP A 13 -2.89 5.76 25.75
C ASP A 13 -2.11 5.42 24.46
N ILE A 14 -0.85 4.99 24.59
CA ILE A 14 0.01 4.61 23.45
C ILE A 14 -0.57 3.46 22.63
N PHE A 15 -1.36 2.59 23.25
CA PHE A 15 -1.94 1.41 22.59
C PHE A 15 -3.37 1.64 22.10
N THR A 16 -3.99 2.78 22.42
CA THR A 16 -5.42 3.03 22.17
C THR A 16 -5.79 3.02 20.68
N HIS A 17 -4.83 3.34 19.80
CA HIS A 17 -5.02 3.36 18.35
C HIS A 17 -3.94 2.57 17.61
N ASP A 18 -3.31 1.61 18.27
CA ASP A 18 -2.24 0.79 17.67
C ASP A 18 -2.79 -0.04 16.49
N PHE A 19 -4.06 -0.46 16.57
CA PHE A 19 -4.76 -1.17 15.52
C PHE A 19 -6.09 -0.51 15.18
N ALA A 20 -6.37 -0.36 13.88
CA ALA A 20 -7.71 -0.03 13.42
C ALA A 20 -8.64 -1.26 13.64
N PRO A 21 -9.88 -1.07 14.13
CA PRO A 21 -10.81 -2.18 14.28
C PRO A 21 -11.08 -2.82 12.92
N THR A 22 -10.67 -4.08 12.77
CA THR A 22 -10.92 -4.86 11.56
C THR A 22 -12.19 -5.70 11.73
N PRO A 23 -13.11 -5.69 10.75
CA PRO A 23 -14.27 -6.58 10.77
C PRO A 23 -13.89 -8.06 10.57
N ILE A 24 -12.63 -8.35 10.21
CA ILE A 24 -12.12 -9.69 9.96
C ILE A 24 -11.22 -10.09 11.13
N THR A 25 -11.75 -10.90 12.06
CA THR A 25 -11.02 -11.39 13.26
C THR A 25 -10.56 -12.83 13.14
N GLU A 26 -11.08 -13.58 12.18
CA GLU A 26 -10.70 -14.96 11.87
C GLU A 26 -10.48 -15.08 10.37
N GLU A 27 -9.44 -15.83 9.96
CA GLU A 27 -9.27 -16.17 8.55
C GLU A 27 -10.37 -17.13 8.11
N ALA A 28 -11.16 -16.72 7.13
CA ALA A 28 -12.23 -17.52 6.55
C ALA A 28 -12.08 -17.55 5.03
N GLY A 29 -12.19 -18.76 4.44
CA GLY A 29 -12.13 -18.98 2.99
C GLY A 29 -11.18 -20.08 2.57
N ASN A 30 -11.10 -20.34 1.26
CA ASN A 30 -10.12 -21.25 0.68
C ASN A 30 -8.87 -20.46 0.28
N SER A 31 -7.72 -20.78 0.85
CA SER A 31 -6.41 -20.21 0.49
C SER A 31 -5.87 -20.71 -0.86
N SER A 32 -6.57 -21.66 -1.49
CA SER A 32 -6.24 -22.20 -2.80
C SER A 32 -7.28 -21.79 -3.83
N PRO A 33 -6.87 -21.22 -4.99
CA PRO A 33 -7.82 -20.91 -6.05
C PRO A 33 -8.40 -22.20 -6.61
N GLN A 34 -9.74 -22.32 -6.66
CA GLN A 34 -10.41 -23.55 -7.14
C GLN A 34 -10.03 -23.91 -8.59
N ASN A 35 -9.72 -22.91 -9.43
CA ASN A 35 -9.38 -23.07 -10.85
C ASN A 35 -8.17 -22.19 -11.27
N GLY A 36 -7.29 -21.83 -10.33
CA GLY A 36 -6.17 -20.94 -10.63
C GLY A 36 -4.94 -21.72 -11.08
N GLU A 37 -4.28 -21.25 -12.14
CA GLU A 37 -2.92 -21.67 -12.45
C GLU A 37 -1.97 -21.22 -11.33
N THR A 38 -0.96 -22.03 -11.03
CA THR A 38 0.13 -21.61 -10.14
C THR A 38 0.82 -20.40 -10.72
N LYS A 39 0.93 -19.33 -9.93
CA LYS A 39 1.66 -18.10 -10.29
C LYS A 39 2.70 -17.79 -9.24
N VAL A 40 3.72 -17.03 -9.64
CA VAL A 40 4.69 -16.50 -8.69
C VAL A 40 4.02 -15.44 -7.83
N MET A 41 4.40 -15.37 -6.56
CA MET A 41 3.81 -14.44 -5.58
C MET A 41 3.86 -12.98 -6.04
N VAL A 42 4.93 -12.59 -6.76
CA VAL A 42 5.08 -11.23 -7.29
C VAL A 42 3.97 -10.88 -8.30
N ASP A 43 3.59 -11.81 -9.18
CA ASP A 43 2.49 -11.60 -10.12
C ASP A 43 1.16 -11.43 -9.38
N CYS A 44 0.92 -12.27 -8.37
CA CYS A 44 -0.29 -12.18 -7.54
C CYS A 44 -0.39 -10.81 -6.85
N ALA A 45 0.70 -10.30 -6.29
CA ALA A 45 0.75 -8.99 -5.67
C ALA A 45 0.44 -7.86 -6.68
N LEU A 46 0.96 -7.95 -7.89
CA LEU A 46 0.74 -6.94 -8.93
C LEU A 46 -0.69 -6.97 -9.47
N PHE A 47 -1.30 -8.16 -9.59
CA PHE A 47 -2.71 -8.25 -9.94
C PHE A 47 -3.60 -7.59 -8.89
N ALA A 48 -3.30 -7.82 -7.60
CA ALA A 48 -4.02 -7.17 -6.51
C ALA A 48 -3.87 -5.64 -6.56
N ILE A 49 -2.64 -5.14 -6.77
CA ILE A 49 -2.40 -3.70 -6.91
C ILE A 49 -3.10 -3.13 -8.14
N GLU A 50 -3.05 -3.82 -9.28
CA GLU A 50 -3.72 -3.40 -10.51
C GLU A 50 -5.24 -3.28 -10.31
N GLU A 51 -5.86 -4.25 -9.63
CA GLU A 51 -7.28 -4.20 -9.29
C GLU A 51 -7.62 -2.96 -8.45
N LEU A 52 -6.82 -2.68 -7.42
CA LEU A 52 -6.98 -1.48 -6.59
C LEU A 52 -6.80 -0.20 -7.42
N MET A 53 -5.78 -0.12 -8.27
CA MET A 53 -5.52 1.06 -9.09
C MET A 53 -6.61 1.32 -10.14
N ARG A 54 -7.28 0.27 -10.63
CA ARG A 54 -8.46 0.38 -11.52
C ARG A 54 -9.69 0.86 -10.77
N ARG A 55 -9.90 0.35 -9.56
CA ARG A 55 -11.08 0.66 -8.73
C ARG A 55 -11.01 2.05 -8.11
N TYR A 56 -9.82 2.48 -7.71
CA TYR A 56 -9.55 3.70 -6.96
C TYR A 56 -8.62 4.60 -7.79
N PRO A 57 -9.13 5.63 -8.49
CA PRO A 57 -8.32 6.56 -9.27
C PRO A 57 -7.23 7.28 -8.46
N GLU A 58 -7.45 7.46 -7.16
CA GLU A 58 -6.53 8.06 -6.19
C GLU A 58 -5.41 7.13 -5.72
N CYS A 59 -5.51 5.83 -5.95
CA CYS A 59 -4.50 4.86 -5.51
C CYS A 59 -3.14 5.11 -6.20
N LEU A 60 -2.06 5.12 -5.42
CA LEU A 60 -0.69 5.29 -5.90
C LEU A 60 0.16 4.08 -5.51
N LEU A 61 1.16 3.76 -6.34
CA LEU A 61 2.22 2.81 -6.02
C LEU A 61 3.57 3.54 -6.11
N TYR A 62 4.22 3.77 -4.99
CA TYR A 62 5.45 4.54 -4.98
C TYR A 62 6.42 4.05 -3.90
N GLY A 63 7.71 4.29 -4.10
CA GLY A 63 8.79 3.77 -3.26
C GLY A 63 10.13 3.77 -3.97
N GLN A 64 11.12 3.06 -3.44
CA GLN A 64 12.43 2.90 -4.09
C GLN A 64 12.31 1.97 -5.30
N ASP A 65 12.84 2.42 -6.44
CA ASP A 65 12.98 1.66 -7.68
C ASP A 65 11.68 1.08 -8.30
N VAL A 66 10.49 1.46 -7.83
CA VAL A 66 9.20 0.94 -8.34
C VAL A 66 8.69 1.59 -9.64
N GLY A 67 9.20 2.78 -9.98
CA GLY A 67 8.77 3.56 -11.14
C GLY A 67 9.15 2.94 -12.48
N ARG A 68 8.54 3.43 -13.58
CA ARG A 68 8.59 2.82 -14.94
C ARG A 68 9.97 2.33 -15.39
N ARG A 69 11.04 3.09 -15.13
CA ARG A 69 12.40 2.76 -15.59
C ARG A 69 12.95 1.49 -14.96
N LEU A 70 12.62 1.24 -13.70
CA LEU A 70 13.21 0.16 -12.90
C LEU A 70 12.20 -0.97 -12.67
N GLY A 71 10.94 -0.61 -12.35
CA GLY A 71 9.83 -1.56 -12.21
C GLY A 71 9.89 -2.42 -10.96
N GLY A 72 10.68 -2.02 -9.96
CA GLY A 72 11.03 -2.78 -8.77
C GLY A 72 12.21 -3.72 -9.01
N VAL A 73 12.71 -4.34 -7.95
CA VAL A 73 13.80 -5.34 -8.00
C VAL A 73 13.41 -6.54 -8.87
N PHE A 74 12.12 -6.83 -8.97
CA PHE A 74 11.56 -7.91 -9.79
C PHE A 74 11.15 -7.45 -11.21
N ARG A 75 11.09 -6.12 -11.45
CA ARG A 75 10.80 -5.42 -12.73
C ARG A 75 9.35 -5.37 -13.20
N GLU A 76 8.43 -6.09 -12.58
CA GLU A 76 7.06 -6.22 -13.09
C GLU A 76 6.16 -5.01 -12.76
N ALA A 77 6.53 -4.15 -11.79
CA ALA A 77 5.81 -2.90 -11.51
C ALA A 77 5.93 -1.86 -12.64
N ALA A 78 6.89 -2.02 -13.56
CA ALA A 78 7.00 -1.17 -14.75
C ALA A 78 5.73 -1.23 -15.60
N THR A 79 5.09 -2.40 -15.66
CA THR A 79 3.83 -2.60 -16.40
C THR A 79 2.67 -1.80 -15.81
N LEU A 80 2.67 -1.55 -14.49
CA LEU A 80 1.68 -0.68 -13.85
C LEU A 80 1.92 0.78 -14.23
N ALA A 81 3.18 1.23 -14.30
CA ALA A 81 3.49 2.58 -14.74
C ALA A 81 3.15 2.83 -16.22
N GLU A 82 3.23 1.81 -17.07
CA GLU A 82 2.75 1.86 -18.46
C GLU A 82 1.22 2.01 -18.52
N LYS A 83 0.48 1.29 -17.65
CA LYS A 83 -0.98 1.31 -17.61
C LYS A 83 -1.57 2.57 -16.96
N PHE A 84 -0.96 3.05 -15.88
CA PHE A 84 -1.51 4.09 -15.01
C PHE A 84 -0.72 5.41 -15.04
N GLY A 85 0.44 5.43 -15.68
CA GLY A 85 1.28 6.62 -15.84
C GLY A 85 2.19 6.91 -14.65
N ASP A 86 3.23 7.70 -14.92
CA ASP A 86 4.27 8.04 -13.94
C ASP A 86 3.75 8.94 -12.81
N HIS A 87 2.56 9.51 -12.95
CA HIS A 87 1.91 10.29 -11.88
C HIS A 87 1.28 9.40 -10.81
N ARG A 88 1.11 8.09 -11.08
CA ARG A 88 0.56 7.11 -10.13
C ARG A 88 1.54 6.00 -9.74
N VAL A 89 2.59 5.80 -10.55
CA VAL A 89 3.65 4.82 -10.27
C VAL A 89 5.03 5.46 -10.41
N PHE A 90 5.67 5.79 -9.29
CA PHE A 90 6.90 6.60 -9.29
C PHE A 90 7.90 6.28 -8.19
N ASN A 91 9.15 6.71 -8.42
CA ASN A 91 10.24 6.53 -7.46
C ASN A 91 10.26 7.61 -6.38
N THR A 92 10.64 7.22 -5.16
CA THR A 92 11.03 8.12 -4.08
C THR A 92 12.55 8.17 -3.91
N PRO A 93 13.09 9.19 -3.21
CA PRO A 93 14.44 9.14 -2.68
C PRO A 93 14.69 7.90 -1.81
N ILE A 94 15.96 7.55 -1.62
CA ILE A 94 16.39 6.44 -0.73
C ILE A 94 16.32 6.90 0.73
N GLN A 95 15.08 7.10 1.21
CA GLN A 95 14.77 7.55 2.57
C GLN A 95 13.44 6.96 3.03
N GLU A 96 13.49 5.93 3.86
CA GLU A 96 12.31 5.18 4.32
C GLU A 96 11.40 6.06 5.19
N ALA A 97 11.99 6.94 6.01
CA ALA A 97 11.25 7.92 6.80
C ALA A 97 10.44 8.88 5.91
N PHE A 98 10.96 9.24 4.73
CA PHE A 98 10.22 10.06 3.77
C PHE A 98 9.08 9.28 3.12
N ILE A 99 9.30 8.01 2.76
CA ILE A 99 8.25 7.15 2.20
C ILE A 99 7.08 7.08 3.18
N VAL A 100 7.33 6.66 4.41
CA VAL A 100 6.29 6.51 5.45
C VAL A 100 5.67 7.86 5.81
N GLY A 101 6.48 8.90 6.04
CA GLY A 101 5.99 10.22 6.42
C GLY A 101 5.13 10.88 5.34
N SER A 102 5.51 10.72 4.07
CA SER A 102 4.70 11.20 2.95
C SER A 102 3.40 10.40 2.80
N THR A 103 3.39 9.09 3.03
CA THR A 103 2.17 8.27 3.03
C THR A 103 1.21 8.75 4.12
N ALA A 104 1.70 8.95 5.34
CA ALA A 104 0.90 9.43 6.46
C ALA A 104 0.29 10.82 6.20
N GLY A 105 1.01 11.71 5.52
CA GLY A 105 0.51 13.04 5.15
C GLY A 105 -0.44 13.07 3.95
N MET A 106 -0.58 11.96 3.22
CA MET A 106 -1.46 11.84 2.05
C MET A 106 -2.83 11.25 2.40
N SER A 107 -2.95 10.61 3.58
CA SER A 107 -4.19 10.04 4.14
C SER A 107 -5.24 11.07 4.53
#